data_AF-A0A367QE14-F1
#
_entry.id   AF-A0A367QE14-F1
#
_cell.length_a   1.000
_cell.length_b   1.000
_cell.length_c   1.000
_cell.angle_alpha   90.00
_cell.angle_beta   90.00
_cell.angle_gamma   90.00
#
_symmetry.space_group_name_H-M   'P 1'
#
loop_
_entity.id
_entity.type
_entity.pdbx_description
1 polymer ?
#
loop_
_entity_poly.entity_id
_entity_poly.type
_entity_poly.pdbx_seq_one_letter_code
_entity_poly.pdbx_strand_id
1 'polypeptide(L)'
;MKQKPKPRIALLREKAGLTQLELSRLVGVTESTIQNWESGRTGTDHIERIIRFCKALNCQVEELIEFVSDSVEESTAPDSLSDIHHLLGTNEKFSTNSSDATGKSTI
;
A
#
# COMPACT_ATOMS: atom_id res chain seq x y z
N MET A 1 41.32 -14.34 7.29
CA MET A 1 40.57 -15.17 6.31
C MET A 1 39.23 -14.49 6.05
N LYS A 2 38.87 -14.18 4.79
CA LYS A 2 37.57 -13.58 4.47
C LYS A 2 36.51 -14.68 4.58
N GLN A 3 35.63 -14.60 5.58
CA GLN A 3 34.49 -15.51 5.69
C GLN A 3 33.44 -15.10 4.66
N LYS A 4 32.90 -16.07 3.90
CA LYS A 4 31.79 -15.82 2.96
C LYS A 4 30.48 -16.06 3.69
N PRO A 5 29.50 -15.15 3.63
CA PRO A 5 28.21 -15.35 4.28
C PRO A 5 27.46 -16.52 3.62
N LYS A 6 26.79 -17.32 4.44
CA LYS A 6 25.97 -18.47 4.01
C LYS A 6 24.54 -18.26 4.54
N PRO A 7 23.51 -18.34 3.68
CA PRO A 7 22.13 -18.24 4.13
C PRO A 7 21.76 -19.39 5.06
N ARG A 8 20.96 -19.10 6.08
CA ARG A 8 20.42 -20.08 7.04
C ARG A 8 18.89 -20.21 6.98
N ILE A 9 18.25 -19.54 6.03
CA ILE A 9 16.79 -19.40 5.95
C ILE A 9 16.12 -20.77 5.80
N ALA A 10 16.62 -21.65 4.93
CA ALA A 10 16.06 -22.99 4.72
C ALA A 10 16.03 -23.81 6.02
N LEU A 11 17.13 -23.82 6.76
CA LEU A 11 17.24 -24.53 8.03
C LEU A 11 16.23 -24.01 9.07
N LEU A 12 16.02 -22.69 9.12
CA LEU A 12 15.08 -22.08 10.07
C LEU A 12 13.63 -22.34 9.66
N ARG A 13 13.34 -22.25 8.36
CA ARG A 13 12.03 -22.57 7.79
C ARG A 13 11.62 -24.01 8.09
N GLU A 14 12.51 -24.97 7.85
CA GLU A 14 12.27 -26.40 8.10
C GLU A 14 12.05 -26.69 9.60
N LYS A 15 12.83 -26.03 10.48
CA LYS A 15 12.62 -26.12 11.94
C LYS A 15 11.27 -25.58 12.39
N ALA A 16 10.73 -24.60 11.67
CA ALA A 16 9.40 -24.07 11.90
C ALA A 16 8.28 -24.92 11.26
N GLY A 17 8.63 -26.00 10.53
CA GLY A 17 7.65 -26.86 9.86
C GLY A 17 6.98 -26.23 8.63
N LEU A 18 7.61 -25.20 8.03
CA LEU A 18 7.03 -24.43 6.93
C LEU A 18 7.54 -24.90 5.56
N THR A 19 6.67 -24.86 4.56
CA THR A 19 7.03 -24.89 3.14
C THR A 19 7.56 -23.52 2.67
N GLN A 20 8.24 -23.48 1.53
CA GLN A 20 8.71 -22.21 0.95
C GLN A 20 7.54 -21.27 0.62
N LEU A 21 6.44 -21.82 0.08
CA LEU A 21 5.22 -21.08 -0.19
C LEU A 21 4.61 -20.47 1.08
N GLU A 22 4.51 -21.21 2.18
CA GLU A 22 3.97 -20.69 3.45
C GLU A 22 4.84 -19.57 4.01
N LEU A 23 6.17 -19.74 4.03
CA LEU A 23 7.08 -18.68 4.47
C LEU A 23 6.94 -17.43 3.59
N SER A 24 6.79 -17.60 2.28
CA SER A 24 6.63 -16.48 1.35
C SER A 24 5.39 -15.64 1.66
N ARG A 25 4.28 -16.30 2.01
CA ARG A 25 3.03 -15.63 2.41
C ARG A 25 3.19 -14.86 3.73
N LEU A 26 3.87 -15.44 4.72
CA LEU A 26 4.11 -14.78 6.01
C LEU A 26 5.01 -13.56 5.89
N VAL A 27 5.99 -13.60 4.99
CA VAL A 27 6.95 -12.51 4.78
C VAL A 27 6.44 -11.46 3.78
N GLY A 28 5.42 -11.79 2.97
CA GLY A 28 4.88 -10.90 1.95
C GLY A 28 5.73 -10.83 0.67
N VAL A 29 6.36 -11.95 0.28
CA VAL A 29 7.16 -12.06 -0.96
C VAL A 29 6.74 -13.27 -1.78
N THR A 30 7.31 -13.45 -2.98
CA THR A 30 7.03 -14.63 -3.80
C THR A 30 7.82 -15.86 -3.33
N GLU A 31 7.31 -17.07 -3.61
CA GLU A 31 8.03 -18.33 -3.32
C GLU A 31 9.41 -18.38 -3.98
N SER A 32 9.53 -17.90 -5.22
CA SER A 32 10.82 -17.80 -5.93
C SER A 32 11.81 -16.87 -5.20
N THR A 33 11.33 -15.81 -4.54
CA THR A 33 12.17 -14.93 -3.73
C THR A 33 12.76 -15.68 -2.54
N ILE A 34 11.94 -16.46 -1.83
CA ILE A 34 12.41 -17.34 -0.74
C ILE A 34 13.44 -18.34 -1.26
N GLN A 35 13.18 -19.01 -2.39
CA GLN A 35 14.12 -19.96 -3.00
C GLN A 35 15.48 -19.30 -3.35
N ASN A 36 15.47 -18.08 -3.88
CA ASN A 36 16.68 -17.33 -4.20
C ASN A 36 17.48 -16.94 -2.95
N TRP A 37 16.79 -16.56 -1.88
CA TRP A 37 17.43 -16.26 -0.59
C TRP A 37 18.01 -17.52 0.06
N GLU A 38 17.30 -18.65 0.01
CA GLU A 38 17.76 -19.94 0.57
C GLU A 38 18.97 -20.50 -0.18
N SER A 39 19.01 -20.35 -1.50
CA SER A 39 20.15 -20.76 -2.34
C SER A 39 21.32 -19.79 -2.29
N GLY A 40 21.15 -18.62 -1.67
CA GLY A 40 22.19 -17.59 -1.58
C GLY A 40 22.47 -16.88 -2.90
N ARG A 41 21.57 -16.99 -3.89
CA ARG A 41 21.66 -16.24 -5.16
C ARG A 41 21.47 -14.74 -4.94
N THR A 42 20.57 -14.37 -4.03
CA THR A 42 20.28 -12.96 -3.68
C THR A 42 20.04 -12.81 -2.17
N GLY A 43 20.01 -11.57 -1.67
CA GLY A 43 19.54 -11.22 -0.31
C GLY A 43 20.53 -11.48 0.83
N THR A 44 21.50 -12.39 0.65
CA THR A 44 22.50 -12.71 1.69
C THR A 44 23.39 -11.49 2.01
N ASP A 45 23.72 -10.70 1.00
CA ASP A 45 24.47 -9.44 1.12
C ASP A 45 23.71 -8.38 1.91
N HIS A 46 22.39 -8.28 1.70
CA HIS A 46 21.52 -7.35 2.42
C HIS A 46 21.43 -7.72 3.90
N ILE A 47 21.23 -9.01 4.22
CA ILE A 47 21.21 -9.50 5.60
C ILE A 47 22.55 -9.21 6.30
N GLU A 48 23.68 -9.42 5.62
CA GLU A 48 25.00 -9.10 6.18
C GLU A 48 25.14 -7.60 6.49
N ARG A 49 24.67 -6.73 5.59
CA ARG A 49 24.68 -5.27 5.81
C ARG A 49 23.81 -4.87 7.00
N ILE A 50 22.62 -5.45 7.15
CA ILE A 50 21.73 -5.20 8.31
C ILE A 50 22.42 -5.60 9.61
N ILE A 51 23.07 -6.77 9.66
CA ILE A 51 23.85 -7.21 10.83
C ILE A 51 24.96 -6.20 11.16
N ARG A 52 25.63 -5.65 10.15
CA ARG A 52 26.67 -4.62 10.35
C ARG A 52 26.08 -3.31 10.88
N PHE A 53 24.89 -2.89 10.43
CA PHE A 53 24.20 -1.73 11.00
C PHE A 53 23.89 -1.93 12.49
N CYS A 54 23.22 -3.04 12.84
CA CYS A 54 22.90 -3.36 14.24
C CYS A 54 24.14 -3.36 15.13
N LYS A 55 25.26 -3.94 14.66
CA LYS A 55 26.53 -3.94 15.39
C LYS A 55 27.15 -2.56 15.54
N ALA A 56 27.12 -1.74 14.48
CA ALA A 56 27.72 -0.42 14.49
C ALA A 56 26.94 0.57 15.37
N LEU A 57 25.62 0.42 15.44
CA LEU A 57 24.71 1.28 16.19
C LEU A 57 24.36 0.72 17.59
N ASN A 58 24.79 -0.50 17.90
CA ASN A 58 24.43 -1.21 19.13
C ASN A 58 22.91 -1.27 19.38
N CYS A 59 22.16 -1.64 18.34
CA CYS A 59 20.70 -1.73 18.35
C CYS A 59 20.22 -3.07 17.79
N GLN A 60 18.94 -3.38 18.01
CA GLN A 60 18.24 -4.50 17.37
C GLN A 60 17.79 -4.11 15.95
N VAL A 61 17.34 -5.10 15.16
CA VAL A 61 16.98 -4.87 13.74
C VAL A 61 15.71 -4.06 13.59
N GLU A 62 14.76 -4.23 14.51
CA GLU A 62 13.48 -3.54 14.56
C GLU A 62 13.65 -2.03 14.79
N GLU A 63 14.73 -1.62 15.46
CA GLU A 63 15.06 -0.22 15.72
C GLU A 63 15.60 0.51 14.47
N LEU A 64 15.88 -0.20 13.37
CA LEU A 64 16.37 0.42 12.13
C LEU A 64 15.27 1.04 11.26
N ILE A 65 13.99 0.82 11.59
CA ILE A 65 12.86 1.27 10.77
C ILE A 65 11.70 1.76 11.65
N GLU A 66 11.01 2.80 11.19
CA GLU A 66 9.76 3.28 11.78
C GLU A 66 8.64 3.15 10.73
N PHE A 67 7.50 2.61 11.16
CA PHE A 67 6.32 2.51 10.31
C PHE A 67 5.39 3.68 10.60
N VAL A 68 5.39 4.69 9.73
CA VAL A 68 4.40 5.75 9.78
C VAL A 68 3.16 5.26 9.04
N SER A 69 2.05 5.08 9.76
CA SER A 69 0.77 4.90 9.09
C SER A 69 0.29 6.27 8.62
N ASP A 70 0.05 6.42 7.32
CA ASP A 70 -0.80 7.50 6.81
C ASP A 70 -2.24 7.20 7.23
N SER A 71 -2.56 7.42 8.50
CA SER A 71 -3.94 7.67 8.90
C SER A 71 -4.30 9.01 8.30
N VAL A 72 -4.79 8.98 7.06
CA VAL A 72 -5.55 10.09 6.50
C VAL A 72 -6.81 10.22 7.36
N GLU A 73 -6.68 11.05 8.39
CA GLU A 73 -7.80 11.69 9.07
C GLU A 73 -8.71 12.32 7.99
N GLU A 74 -10.00 12.02 8.11
CA GLU A 74 -11.14 12.67 7.44
C GLU A 74 -11.03 12.85 5.92
N SER A 75 -11.41 11.79 5.18
CA SER A 75 -12.03 11.96 3.87
C SER A 75 -13.29 12.82 4.05
N THR A 76 -13.20 14.11 3.72
CA THR A 76 -14.33 14.99 3.44
C THR A 76 -15.04 14.53 2.17
N ALA A 77 -15.61 13.32 2.20
CA ALA A 77 -16.64 12.96 1.24
C ALA A 77 -17.76 14.00 1.37
N PRO A 78 -18.37 14.47 0.28
CA PRO A 78 -19.51 15.36 0.39
C PRO A 78 -20.62 14.61 1.15
N ASP A 79 -20.84 15.00 2.41
CA ASP A 79 -21.84 14.40 3.30
C ASP A 79 -23.27 14.69 2.82
N SER A 80 -23.43 15.52 1.78
CA SER A 80 -24.73 15.82 1.18
C SER A 80 -24.70 15.93 -0.34
N LEU A 81 -25.82 15.55 -0.96
CA LEU A 81 -26.09 15.78 -2.38
C LEU A 81 -26.02 17.28 -2.75
N SER A 82 -26.29 18.18 -1.81
CA SER A 82 -26.15 19.63 -1.98
C SER A 82 -24.71 20.04 -2.27
N ASP A 83 -23.72 19.41 -1.62
CA ASP A 83 -22.30 19.72 -1.82
C ASP A 83 -21.85 19.27 -3.22
N ILE A 84 -22.38 18.14 -3.68
CA ILE A 84 -22.17 17.64 -5.04
C ILE A 84 -22.78 18.60 -6.07
N HIS A 85 -24.01 19.06 -5.85
CA HIS A 85 -24.70 19.98 -6.78
C HIS A 85 -24.03 21.35 -6.86
N HIS A 86 -23.50 21.86 -5.75
CA HIS A 86 -22.72 23.10 -5.73
C HIS A 86 -21.41 22.94 -6.50
N LEU A 87 -20.70 21.82 -6.30
CA LEU A 87 -19.44 21.55 -6.99
C LEU A 87 -19.62 21.37 -8.50
N LEU A 88 -20.73 20.76 -8.93
CA LEU A 88 -21.06 20.54 -10.34
C LEU A 88 -21.76 21.74 -11.01
N GLY A 89 -22.04 22.82 -10.28
CA GLY A 89 -22.68 24.01 -10.82
C GLY A 89 -24.10 23.79 -11.34
N THR A 90 -24.78 22.73 -10.90
CA THR A 90 -26.13 22.37 -11.38
C THR A 90 -27.25 23.10 -10.65
N ASN A 91 -26.91 24.02 -9.73
CA ASN A 91 -27.86 24.70 -8.85
C ASN A 91 -28.43 26.00 -9.44
N GLU A 92 -28.55 26.09 -10.77
CA GLU A 92 -29.23 27.20 -11.45
C GLU A 92 -30.74 26.96 -11.45
N LYS A 93 -31.43 27.79 -10.66
CA LYS A 93 -32.88 27.82 -10.47
C LYS A 93 -33.60 28.01 -11.80
N PHE A 94 -34.44 27.05 -12.16
CA PHE A 94 -35.48 27.26 -13.16
C PHE A 94 -36.51 28.25 -12.60
N SER A 95 -36.32 29.53 -12.90
CA SER A 95 -37.30 30.58 -12.65
C SER A 95 -37.15 31.62 -13.75
N THR A 96 -38.05 31.59 -14.73
CA THR A 96 -38.81 32.77 -15.16
C THR A 96 -40.08 32.34 -15.89
N ASN A 97 -41.22 32.75 -15.34
CA ASN A 97 -42.50 32.89 -16.03
C ASN A 97 -42.41 33.98 -17.11
N SER A 98 -43.17 33.83 -18.21
CA SER A 98 -43.92 34.90 -18.91
C SER A 98 -44.57 34.29 -20.18
N SER A 99 -45.83 33.84 -20.15
CA SER A 99 -47.03 34.61 -20.54
C SER A 99 -46.99 35.34 -21.90
N ASP A 100 -47.88 34.86 -22.78
CA ASP A 100 -48.78 35.60 -23.69
C ASP A 100 -48.41 35.80 -25.17
N ALA A 101 -49.19 35.16 -26.05
CA ALA A 101 -49.58 35.63 -27.39
C ALA A 101 -50.80 34.83 -27.90
N THR A 102 -51.98 35.38 -27.63
CA THR A 102 -53.25 35.20 -28.35
C THR A 102 -53.08 35.48 -29.87
N GLY A 103 -53.83 34.95 -30.84
CA GLY A 103 -54.97 34.03 -30.91
C GLY A 103 -55.41 33.82 -32.38
N LYS A 104 -56.28 32.81 -32.58
CA LYS A 104 -57.28 32.56 -33.67
C LYS A 104 -56.94 32.86 -35.14
N SER A 105 -57.14 31.87 -36.02
CA SER A 105 -58.42 31.68 -36.76
C SER A 105 -58.34 30.59 -37.84
N THR A 106 -59.38 29.74 -37.85
CA THR A 106 -60.02 28.93 -38.91
C THR A 106 -59.74 29.41 -40.35
N ILE A 107 -59.48 28.56 -41.36
CA ILE A 107 -60.34 27.56 -42.03
C ILE A 107 -59.48 26.42 -42.59
#